data_AF-A0A847XLH2-F1
#
_entry.id   AF-A0A847XLH2-F1
#
_cell.length_a   1.000
_cell.length_b   1.000
_cell.length_c   1.000
_cell.angle_alpha   90.00
_cell.angle_beta   90.00
_cell.angle_gamma   90.00
#
_symmetry.space_group_name_H-M   'P 1'
#
loop_
_entity.id
_entity.type
_entity.pdbx_description
1 polymer ?
#
loop_
_entity_poly.entity_id
_entity_poly.type
_entity_poly.pdbx_seq_one_letter_code
_entity_poly.pdbx_strand_id
1 'polypeptide(L)'
;MKKRQIFLILLVAAVLSGGLLMSGGQAVQAKDINSIINDQIDALEDTELPGDVDNPYDWVIDVIRGILGTLGVIFLVLVIYAGIKWMTSGGNESTISDAKGLMINAVIGLVIIGFSFAITQFVFSVILKER
;
A
#
# COMPACT_ATOMS: atom_id res chain seq x y z
N MET A 1 0.46 -29.14 -5.14
CA MET A 1 -0.17 -27.81 -5.01
C MET A 1 0.20 -27.06 -3.71
N LYS A 2 0.45 -27.73 -2.58
CA LYS A 2 0.75 -27.10 -1.28
C LYS A 2 2.09 -26.31 -1.20
N LYS A 3 3.16 -26.77 -1.86
CA LYS A 3 4.52 -26.22 -1.70
C LYS A 3 4.71 -24.78 -2.25
N ARG A 4 4.01 -24.41 -3.32
CA ARG A 4 4.10 -23.07 -3.92
C ARG A 4 3.37 -21.99 -3.11
N GLN A 5 2.28 -22.37 -2.42
CA GLN A 5 1.51 -21.48 -1.55
C GLN A 5 2.22 -21.26 -0.20
N ILE A 6 2.87 -22.30 0.33
CA ILE A 6 3.72 -22.21 1.54
C ILE A 6 4.91 -21.28 1.32
N PHE A 7 5.53 -21.30 0.14
CA PHE A 7 6.66 -20.43 -0.19
C PHE A 7 6.26 -18.94 -0.25
N LEU A 8 5.07 -18.63 -0.77
CA LEU A 8 4.53 -17.27 -0.83
C LEU A 8 4.18 -16.71 0.55
N ILE A 9 3.57 -17.53 1.42
CA ILE A 9 3.24 -17.14 2.80
C ILE A 9 4.51 -16.88 3.63
N LEU A 10 5.56 -17.70 3.42
CA LEU A 10 6.85 -17.55 4.12
C LEU A 10 7.59 -16.28 3.67
N LEU A 11 7.51 -15.93 2.39
CA LEU A 11 8.09 -14.68 1.85
C LEU A 11 7.39 -13.44 2.45
N VAL A 12 6.06 -13.48 2.56
CA VAL A 12 5.27 -12.40 3.18
C VAL A 12 5.58 -12.29 4.68
N ALA A 13 5.71 -13.41 5.40
CA ALA A 13 6.09 -13.41 6.81
C ALA A 13 7.53 -12.92 7.06
N ALA A 14 8.47 -13.19 6.15
CA ALA A 14 9.84 -12.72 6.24
C ALA A 14 9.95 -11.19 6.04
N VAL A 15 9.13 -10.60 5.16
CA VAL A 15 9.06 -9.14 4.97
C VAL A 15 8.46 -8.44 6.19
N LEU A 16 7.49 -9.06 6.86
CA LEU A 16 6.89 -8.53 8.09
C LEU A 16 7.81 -8.65 9.32
N SER A 17 8.73 -9.62 9.34
CA SER A 17 9.67 -9.82 10.45
C SER A 17 10.97 -9.04 10.30
N GLY A 18 11.34 -8.67 9.06
CA GLY A 18 12.56 -7.93 8.75
C GLY A 18 12.56 -6.47 9.22
N GLY A 19 11.38 -5.90 9.50
CA GLY A 19 11.26 -4.51 9.99
C GLY A 19 11.74 -4.29 11.43
N LEU A 20 11.96 -5.34 12.23
CA LEU A 20 12.19 -5.20 13.68
C LEU A 20 13.65 -5.32 14.14
N LEU A 21 14.63 -5.49 13.25
CA LEU A 21 16.03 -5.75 13.62
C LEU A 21 17.00 -4.58 13.39
N MET A 22 16.49 -3.38 13.06
CA MET A 22 17.34 -2.20 12.86
C MET A 22 17.50 -1.31 14.09
N SER A 23 17.14 -1.76 15.30
CA SER A 23 17.53 -1.09 16.55
C SER A 23 18.96 -1.49 16.95
N GLY A 24 19.92 -1.10 16.11
CA GLY A 24 21.33 -1.09 16.48
C GLY A 24 21.57 -0.05 17.56
N GLY A 25 21.72 -0.49 18.81
CA GLY A 25 22.08 0.38 19.93
C GLY A 25 23.36 1.18 19.64
N GLN A 26 23.27 2.50 19.74
CA GLN A 26 24.42 3.41 19.72
C GLN A 26 24.55 4.03 21.12
N ALA A 27 25.76 3.92 21.68
CA ALA A 27 26.14 4.43 23.00
C ALA A 27 26.02 5.97 23.08
N VAL A 28 25.51 6.47 24.20
CA VAL A 28 25.19 7.88 24.44
C VAL A 28 26.46 8.68 24.74
N GLN A 29 26.80 9.61 23.84
CA GLN A 29 27.71 10.73 24.09
C GLN A 29 26.92 11.89 24.72
N ALA A 30 27.49 12.57 25.71
CA ALA A 30 26.84 13.71 26.37
C ALA A 30 26.73 14.91 25.41
N LYS A 31 25.51 15.18 24.93
CA LYS A 31 25.18 16.32 24.07
C LYS A 31 24.92 17.58 24.89
N ASP A 32 25.13 18.76 24.31
CA ASP A 32 24.78 20.06 24.92
C ASP A 32 23.27 20.14 25.22
N ILE A 33 22.85 20.82 26.29
CA ILE A 33 21.44 20.85 26.76
C ILE A 33 20.46 21.25 25.64
N ASN A 34 20.80 22.27 24.83
CA ASN A 34 19.94 22.68 23.70
C ASN A 34 19.83 21.59 22.63
N SER A 35 20.91 20.84 22.44
CA SER A 35 20.97 19.74 21.49
C SER A 35 20.35 18.46 22.06
N ILE A 36 20.31 18.27 23.39
CA ILE A 36 19.54 17.22 24.07
C ILE A 36 18.05 17.49 23.94
N ILE A 37 17.61 18.75 24.11
CA ILE A 37 16.21 19.13 23.97
C ILE A 37 15.75 18.90 22.53
N ASN A 38 16.52 19.37 21.55
CA ASN A 38 16.19 19.17 20.14
C ASN A 38 16.28 17.69 19.75
N ASP A 39 17.28 16.95 20.20
CA ASP A 39 17.34 15.50 19.94
C ASP A 39 16.24 14.71 20.62
N GLN A 40 15.75 15.14 21.79
CA GLN A 40 14.58 14.52 22.41
C GLN A 40 13.31 14.84 21.63
N ILE A 41 13.20 16.03 21.04
CA ILE A 41 12.08 16.39 20.16
C ILE A 41 12.17 15.57 18.86
N ASP A 42 13.34 15.54 18.22
CA ASP A 42 13.60 14.79 17.00
C ASP A 42 13.49 13.28 17.21
N ALA A 43 13.91 12.74 18.37
CA ALA A 43 13.76 11.31 18.70
C ALA A 43 12.33 10.93 19.11
N LEU A 44 11.49 11.90 19.48
CA LEU A 44 10.04 11.71 19.61
C LEU A 44 9.35 11.84 18.23
N GLU A 45 9.88 12.63 17.31
CA GLU A 45 9.47 12.73 15.90
C GLU A 45 9.81 11.43 15.13
N ASP A 46 10.97 10.83 15.43
CA ASP A 46 11.45 9.53 14.91
C ASP A 46 10.87 8.31 15.65
N THR A 47 10.02 8.50 16.68
CA THR A 47 9.16 7.38 17.09
C THR A 47 8.17 7.18 15.98
N GLU A 48 8.48 6.23 15.08
CA GLU A 48 7.68 5.75 13.95
C GLU A 48 6.31 5.20 14.39
N LEU A 49 5.51 6.02 15.07
CA LEU A 49 4.08 5.88 15.04
C LEU A 49 3.63 6.50 13.72
N PRO A 50 2.86 5.77 12.91
CA PRO A 50 2.24 6.37 11.73
C PRO A 50 1.39 7.55 12.19
N GLY A 51 1.81 8.76 11.83
CA GLY A 51 1.22 10.02 12.27
C GLY A 51 2.20 10.87 13.06
N ASP A 52 2.82 11.83 12.36
CA ASP A 52 3.36 13.05 12.93
C ASP A 52 2.34 13.64 13.93
N VAL A 53 2.78 13.93 15.16
CA VAL A 53 1.90 14.34 16.27
C VAL A 53 1.26 15.71 16.07
N ASP A 54 1.73 16.47 15.07
CA ASP A 54 1.20 17.78 14.74
C ASP A 54 -0.09 17.71 13.92
N ASN A 55 -0.35 16.60 13.20
CA ASN A 55 -1.54 16.46 12.35
C ASN A 55 -2.22 15.08 12.48
N PRO A 56 -3.39 15.00 13.13
CA PRO A 56 -4.15 13.74 13.26
C PRO A 56 -4.72 13.21 11.92
N TYR A 57 -4.32 13.78 10.78
CA TYR A 57 -4.72 13.35 9.45
C TYR A 57 -3.69 12.43 8.77
N ASP A 58 -2.43 12.41 9.23
CA ASP A 58 -1.37 11.71 8.52
C ASP A 58 -1.46 10.19 8.67
N TRP A 59 -1.83 9.70 9.86
CA TRP A 59 -2.11 8.28 10.06
C TRP A 59 -3.28 7.77 9.20
N VAL A 60 -4.28 8.63 8.95
CA VAL A 60 -5.41 8.32 8.07
C VAL A 60 -4.94 8.19 6.63
N ILE A 61 -4.06 9.10 6.19
CA ILE A 61 -3.50 9.09 4.84
C ILE A 61 -2.68 7.80 4.61
N ASP A 62 -1.87 7.39 5.58
CA ASP A 62 -1.05 6.18 5.45
C ASP A 62 -1.87 4.90 5.43
N VAL A 63 -2.91 4.79 6.27
CA VAL A 63 -3.85 3.67 6.23
C VAL A 63 -4.58 3.62 4.88
N ILE A 64 -5.04 4.76 4.37
CA ILE A 64 -5.68 4.85 3.05
C ILE A 64 -4.71 4.39 1.96
N ARG A 65 -3.46 4.89 1.97
CA ARG A 65 -2.43 4.52 0.98
C ARG A 65 -2.11 3.02 1.04
N GLY A 66 -2.00 2.44 2.23
CA GLY A 66 -1.76 1.01 2.43
C GLY A 66 -2.90 0.14 1.87
N ILE A 67 -4.16 0.53 2.14
CA ILE A 67 -5.34 -0.17 1.63
C ILE A 67 -5.43 -0.02 0.10
N LEU A 68 -5.25 1.20 -0.44
CA LEU A 68 -5.34 1.47 -1.87
C LEU A 68 -4.26 0.72 -2.66
N GLY A 69 -3.03 0.67 -2.13
CA GLY A 69 -1.93 -0.10 -2.72
C GLY A 69 -2.22 -1.59 -2.73
N THR A 70 -2.72 -2.13 -1.61
CA THR A 70 -3.07 -3.55 -1.50
C THR A 70 -4.20 -3.94 -2.46
N LEU A 71 -5.24 -3.10 -2.55
CA LEU A 71 -6.33 -3.29 -3.52
C LEU A 71 -5.81 -3.27 -4.95
N GLY A 72 -4.94 -2.33 -5.32
CA GLY A 72 -4.34 -2.26 -6.65
C GLY A 72 -3.64 -3.56 -7.07
N VAL A 73 -2.85 -4.15 -6.15
CA VAL A 73 -2.18 -5.43 -6.39
C VAL A 73 -3.18 -6.58 -6.54
N ILE A 74 -4.23 -6.62 -5.73
CA ILE A 74 -5.30 -7.63 -5.84
C ILE A 74 -5.98 -7.57 -7.21
N PHE A 75 -6.35 -6.37 -7.66
CA PHE A 75 -6.97 -6.17 -8.98
C PHE A 75 -6.03 -6.60 -10.12
N LEU A 76 -4.73 -6.31 -10.01
CA LEU A 76 -3.73 -6.76 -10.98
C LEU A 76 -3.70 -8.30 -11.09
N VAL A 77 -3.69 -9.00 -9.95
CA VAL A 77 -3.71 -10.47 -9.92
C VAL A 77 -5.01 -11.02 -10.52
N LEU A 78 -6.16 -10.39 -10.26
CA LEU A 78 -7.44 -10.80 -10.84
C LEU A 78 -7.47 -10.65 -12.36
N VAL A 79 -6.90 -9.58 -12.91
CA VAL A 79 -6.80 -9.37 -14.37
C VAL A 79 -5.93 -10.46 -15.01
N ILE A 80 -4.79 -10.80 -14.39
CA ILE A 80 -3.93 -11.89 -14.86
C ILE A 80 -4.67 -13.23 -14.81
N TYR A 81 -5.37 -13.52 -13.73
CA TYR A 81 -6.17 -14.73 -13.59
C TYR A 81 -7.29 -14.82 -14.64
N ALA A 82 -7.99 -13.71 -14.88
CA ALA A 82 -9.02 -13.62 -15.92
C ALA A 82 -8.43 -13.87 -17.32
N GLY A 83 -7.24 -13.31 -17.60
CA GLY A 83 -6.54 -13.49 -18.86
C GLY A 83 -6.09 -14.94 -19.09
N ILE A 84 -5.53 -15.58 -18.07
CA ILE A 84 -5.18 -17.01 -18.14
C ILE A 84 -6.43 -17.85 -18.37
N LYS A 85 -7.51 -17.59 -17.62
CA LYS A 85 -8.79 -18.29 -17.78
C LYS A 85 -9.28 -18.17 -19.23
N TRP A 86 -9.25 -16.97 -19.81
CA TRP A 86 -9.65 -16.73 -21.20
C TRP A 86 -8.79 -17.50 -22.22
N MET A 87 -7.47 -17.53 -22.03
CA MET A 87 -6.55 -18.28 -22.92
C MET A 87 -6.73 -19.80 -22.79
N THR A 88 -7.09 -20.31 -21.60
CA THR A 88 -7.27 -21.75 -21.35
C THR A 88 -8.66 -22.30 -21.71
N SER A 89 -9.59 -21.44 -22.13
CA SER A 89 -11.00 -21.82 -22.40
C SER A 89 -11.21 -22.77 -23.58
N GLY A 90 -10.21 -22.99 -24.44
CA GLY A 90 -10.24 -24.04 -25.48
C GLY A 90 -11.38 -23.95 -26.50
N GLY A 91 -12.02 -22.78 -26.64
CA GLY A 91 -13.17 -22.57 -27.53
C GLY A 91 -14.56 -22.74 -26.91
N ASN A 92 -14.67 -23.05 -25.61
CA ASN A 92 -15.97 -23.05 -24.93
C ASN A 92 -16.47 -21.61 -24.68
N GLU A 93 -17.56 -21.24 -25.37
CA GLU A 93 -18.18 -19.91 -25.29
C GLU A 93 -18.57 -19.51 -23.86
N SER A 94 -19.02 -20.45 -23.02
CA SER A 94 -19.42 -20.13 -21.64
C SER A 94 -18.23 -19.62 -20.84
N THR A 95 -17.09 -20.33 -20.92
CA THR A 95 -15.86 -19.96 -20.22
C THR A 95 -15.23 -18.69 -20.76
N ILE A 96 -15.39 -18.41 -22.07
CA ILE A 96 -14.95 -17.16 -22.69
C ILE A 96 -15.80 -15.99 -22.18
N SER A 97 -17.11 -16.15 -22.13
CA SER A 97 -18.04 -15.14 -21.61
C SER A 97 -17.74 -14.81 -20.15
N ASP A 98 -17.58 -15.84 -19.32
CA ASP A 98 -17.26 -15.67 -17.90
C ASP A 98 -15.91 -14.97 -17.68
N ALA A 99 -14.88 -15.36 -18.45
CA ALA A 99 -13.56 -14.74 -18.34
C ALA A 99 -13.58 -13.28 -18.78
N LYS A 100 -14.30 -12.95 -19.86
CA LYS A 100 -14.50 -11.56 -20.31
C LYS A 100 -15.27 -10.74 -19.29
N GLY A 101 -16.34 -11.28 -18.70
CA GLY A 101 -17.10 -10.62 -17.64
C GLY A 101 -16.22 -10.30 -16.43
N LEU A 102 -15.40 -11.26 -15.99
CA LEU A 102 -14.45 -11.05 -14.90
C LEU A 102 -13.42 -9.95 -15.25
N MET A 103 -12.91 -9.95 -16.48
CA MET A 103 -11.92 -8.97 -16.94
C MET A 103 -12.49 -7.56 -17.00
N ILE A 104 -13.71 -7.39 -17.55
CA ILE A 104 -14.41 -6.10 -17.61
C ILE A 104 -14.66 -5.58 -16.19
N ASN A 105 -15.16 -6.42 -15.29
CA ASN A 105 -15.44 -6.02 -13.90
C ASN A 105 -14.15 -5.60 -13.17
N ALA A 106 -13.04 -6.33 -13.38
CA ALA A 106 -11.75 -5.99 -12.80
C ALA A 106 -11.21 -4.65 -13.35
N VAL A 107 -11.33 -4.40 -14.66
CA VAL A 107 -10.90 -3.15 -15.28
C VAL A 107 -11.74 -1.97 -14.79
N ILE A 108 -13.07 -2.13 -14.69
CA ILE A 108 -13.96 -1.08 -14.18
C ILE A 108 -13.59 -0.72 -12.73
N GLY A 109 -13.33 -1.71 -11.88
CA GLY A 109 -12.90 -1.46 -10.50
C GLY A 109 -11.57 -0.70 -10.42
N LEU A 110 -10.58 -1.08 -11.25
CA LEU A 110 -9.30 -0.38 -11.32
C LEU A 110 -9.47 1.09 -11.78
N VAL A 111 -10.31 1.30 -12.79
CA VAL A 111 -10.63 2.61 -13.34
C VAL A 111 -11.30 3.51 -12.30
N ILE A 112 -12.26 2.99 -11.53
CA ILE A 112 -12.94 3.74 -10.47
C ILE A 112 -11.96 4.20 -9.38
N ILE A 113 -11.06 3.31 -8.93
CA ILE A 113 -10.05 3.66 -7.93
C ILE A 113 -9.11 4.75 -8.45
N GLY A 114 -8.65 4.61 -9.70
CA GLY A 114 -7.82 5.61 -10.36
C GLY A 114 -8.50 6.97 -10.49
N PHE A 115 -9.76 6.99 -10.90
CA PHE A 115 -10.55 8.22 -10.99
C PHE A 115 -10.83 8.84 -9.63
N SER A 116 -11.12 8.05 -8.61
CA SER A 116 -11.34 8.55 -7.25
C SER A 116 -10.11 9.31 -6.75
N PHE A 117 -8.91 8.75 -6.91
CA PHE A 117 -7.67 9.41 -6.51
C PHE A 117 -7.42 10.69 -7.33
N ALA A 118 -7.60 10.63 -8.65
CA ALA A 118 -7.41 11.78 -9.53
C ALA A 118 -8.36 12.94 -9.18
N ILE A 119 -9.62 12.65 -8.90
CA ILE A 119 -10.62 13.65 -8.51
C ILE A 119 -10.26 14.26 -7.15
N THR A 120 -9.89 13.44 -6.16
CA THR A 120 -9.47 13.94 -4.84
C THR A 120 -8.30 14.91 -4.97
N GLN A 121 -7.26 14.55 -5.73
CA GLN A 121 -6.10 15.42 -5.97
C GLN A 121 -6.50 16.70 -6.72
N PHE A 122 -7.40 16.60 -7.70
CA PHE A 122 -7.91 17.78 -8.41
C PHE A 122 -8.62 18.76 -7.46
N VAL A 123 -9.50 18.27 -6.58
CA VAL A 123 -10.21 19.12 -5.61
C VAL A 123 -9.23 19.80 -4.65
N PHE A 124 -8.28 19.06 -4.08
CA PHE A 124 -7.27 19.66 -3.21
C PHE A 124 -6.39 20.68 -3.95
N SER A 125 -5.99 20.37 -5.18
CA SER A 125 -5.17 21.28 -5.99
C SER A 125 -5.90 22.57 -6.34
N VAL A 126 -7.22 22.53 -6.56
CA VAL A 126 -8.02 23.74 -6.83
C VAL A 126 -8.13 24.60 -5.58
N ILE A 127 -8.43 23.98 -4.43
CA ILE A 127 -8.64 24.69 -3.15
C ILE A 127 -7.32 25.28 -2.60
N LEU A 128 -6.21 24.53 -2.68
CA LEU A 128 -4.91 24.99 -2.16
C LEU A 128 -4.24 26.04 -3.06
N LYS A 129 -4.59 26.09 -4.35
CA LYS A 129 -4.05 27.09 -5.28
C LYS A 129 -4.62 28.50 -5.07
N GLU A 130 -5.68 28.63 -4.27
CA GLU A 130 -6.39 29.88 -4.06
C GLU A 130 -5.94 30.65 -2.79
N ARG A 131 -4.83 30.23 -2.17
CA ARG A 131 -4.13 30.93 -1.08
C ARG A 131 -2.83 31.56 -1.55
#